data_AF-A0A6G9XLF0-F1
#
_entry.id   AF-A0A6G9XLF0-F1
#
_cell.length_a   1.000
_cell.length_b   1.000
_cell.length_c   1.000
_cell.angle_alpha   90.00
_cell.angle_beta   90.00
_cell.angle_gamma   90.00
#
_symmetry.space_group_name_H-M   'P 1'
#
loop_
_entity.id
_entity.type
_entity.pdbx_description
1 polymer ?
#
loop_
_entity_poly.entity_id
_entity_poly.type
_entity_poly.pdbx_seq_one_letter_code
_entity_poly.pdbx_strand_id
1 'polypeptide(L)'
;MLSDHPSEDELRQFYDEALAAVREGAGVATDSGLDVRTANALWAIAEAYPNIPDHLIAAADAAFAGQLDGSNAAARQAAIDRAFE
;
A
#
# COMPACT_ATOMS: atom_id res chain seq x y z
N MET A 1 -1.94 21.12 16.73
CA MET A 1 -2.53 19.82 16.39
C MET A 1 -1.61 19.22 15.34
N LEU A 2 -0.79 18.23 15.71
CA LEU A 2 -0.27 17.31 14.70
C LEU A 2 -1.50 16.56 14.19
N SER A 3 -1.76 16.62 12.89
CA SER A 3 -2.79 15.79 12.29
C SER A 3 -2.46 14.35 12.62
N ASP A 4 -3.43 13.58 13.11
CA ASP A 4 -3.33 12.13 13.39
C ASP A 4 -3.13 11.29 12.12
N HIS A 5 -2.78 11.95 11.01
CA HIS A 5 -2.64 11.38 9.68
C HIS A 5 -1.26 11.75 9.14
N PRO A 6 -0.47 10.76 8.69
CA PRO A 6 0.84 11.02 8.13
C PRO A 6 0.74 11.95 6.92
N SER A 7 1.75 12.80 6.79
CA SER A 7 1.98 13.59 5.59
C SER A 7 2.32 12.70 4.40
N GLU A 8 2.22 13.25 3.20
CA GLU A 8 2.59 12.56 1.96
C GLU A 8 4.05 12.08 1.96
N ASP A 9 4.96 12.86 2.55
CA ASP A 9 6.37 12.50 2.66
C ASP A 9 6.60 11.37 3.67
N GLU A 10 5.87 11.37 4.79
CA GLU A 10 5.87 10.23 5.73
C GLU A 10 5.31 8.97 5.07
N LEU A 11 4.24 9.08 4.28
CA LEU A 11 3.69 7.95 3.52
C LEU A 11 4.69 7.40 2.50
N ARG A 12 5.45 8.26 1.81
CA ARG A 12 6.53 7.83 0.90
C ARG A 12 7.62 7.09 1.65
N GLN A 13 8.06 7.64 2.78
CA GLN A 13 9.07 7.00 3.61
C GLN A 13 8.60 5.60 4.06
N PHE A 14 7.37 5.49 4.57
CA PHE A 14 6.83 4.22 5.01
C PHE A 14 6.65 3.21 3.87
N TYR A 15 6.28 3.68 2.67
CA TYR A 15 6.21 2.83 1.49
C TYR A 15 7.58 2.30 1.08
N ASP A 16 8.59 3.18 1.02
CA ASP A 16 9.96 2.79 0.64
C ASP A 16 10.57 1.80 1.63
N GLU A 17 10.38 2.04 2.94
CA GLU A 17 10.82 1.13 4.00
C GLU A 17 10.13 -0.23 3.91
N ALA A 18 8.81 -0.25 3.70
CA ALA A 18 8.06 -1.48 3.56
C ALA A 18 8.43 -2.24 2.28
N LEU A 19 8.62 -1.55 1.15
CA LEU A 19 9.04 -2.15 -0.11
C LEU A 19 10.43 -2.78 0.00
N ALA A 20 11.37 -2.11 0.65
CA ALA A 20 12.69 -2.66 0.94
C ALA A 20 12.57 -3.93 1.79
N ALA A 21 11.79 -3.89 2.87
CA ALA A 21 11.58 -5.02 3.77
C ALA A 21 11.02 -6.26 3.04
N VAL A 22 9.96 -6.10 2.24
CA VAL A 22 9.35 -7.24 1.53
C VAL A 22 10.25 -7.81 0.44
N ARG A 23 11.12 -7.00 -0.17
CA ARG A 23 12.15 -7.48 -1.13
C ARG A 23 13.26 -8.29 -0.47
N GLU A 24 13.44 -8.13 0.84
CA GLU A 24 14.36 -8.92 1.65
C GLU A 24 13.69 -10.13 2.32
N GLY A 25 12.40 -10.36 2.04
CA GLY A 25 11.61 -11.46 2.62
C GLY A 25 11.08 -11.17 4.03
N ALA A 26 11.14 -9.92 4.47
CA ALA A 26 10.47 -9.46 5.69
C ALA A 26 9.01 -9.07 5.41
N GLY A 27 8.23 -8.85 6.48
CA GLY A 27 6.83 -8.45 6.40
C GLY A 27 6.62 -6.95 6.29
N VAL A 28 5.35 -6.56 6.11
CA VAL A 28 4.92 -5.15 6.11
C VAL A 28 4.72 -4.66 7.55
N ALA A 29 5.30 -3.51 7.90
CA ALA A 29 5.12 -2.90 9.20
C ALA A 29 3.66 -2.49 9.43
N THR A 30 3.13 -2.83 10.61
CA THR A 30 1.83 -2.32 11.08
C THR A 30 1.97 -0.86 11.48
N ASP A 31 0.90 -0.09 11.35
CA ASP A 31 0.84 1.33 11.74
C ASP A 31 1.67 2.29 10.87
N SER A 32 1.83 1.95 9.60
CA SER A 32 2.55 2.74 8.58
C SER A 32 1.69 3.79 7.87
N GLY A 33 0.41 3.90 8.20
CA GLY A 33 -0.54 4.76 7.47
C GLY A 33 -0.81 4.34 6.01
N LEU A 34 -0.18 3.25 5.54
CA LEU A 34 -0.47 2.67 4.23
C LEU A 34 -1.88 2.09 4.23
N ASP A 35 -2.64 2.39 3.18
CA ASP A 35 -3.98 1.85 3.04
C ASP A 35 -3.95 0.34 2.79
N VAL A 36 -5.09 -0.31 2.99
CA VAL A 36 -5.21 -1.77 2.88
C VAL A 36 -4.83 -2.28 1.48
N ARG A 37 -5.08 -1.53 0.40
CA ARG A 37 -4.72 -1.96 -0.95
C ARG A 37 -3.21 -1.92 -1.15
N THR A 38 -2.57 -0.84 -0.72
CA THR A 38 -1.10 -0.72 -0.74
C THR A 38 -0.45 -1.82 0.10
N ALA A 39 -0.94 -2.03 1.34
CA ALA A 39 -0.42 -3.07 2.22
C ALA A 39 -0.59 -4.48 1.64
N ASN A 40 -1.73 -4.79 1.02
CA ASN A 40 -1.96 -6.09 0.38
C ASN A 40 -1.02 -6.32 -0.83
N ALA A 41 -0.74 -5.28 -1.61
CA ALA A 41 0.19 -5.40 -2.74
C ALA A 41 1.63 -5.67 -2.25
N LEU A 42 2.05 -5.03 -1.15
CA LEU A 42 3.33 -5.31 -0.51
C LEU A 42 3.39 -6.74 0.07
N TRP A 43 2.31 -7.22 0.67
CA TRP A 43 2.23 -8.61 1.14
C TRP A 43 2.37 -9.63 0.01
N ALA A 44 1.77 -9.37 -1.16
CA ALA A 44 1.94 -10.23 -2.33
C ALA A 44 3.42 -10.34 -2.76
N ILE A 45 4.20 -9.25 -2.65
CA ILE A 45 5.64 -9.28 -2.88
C ILE A 45 6.35 -10.16 -1.85
N ALA A 46 6.04 -10.00 -0.55
CA ALA A 46 6.63 -10.80 0.52
C ALA A 46 6.36 -12.30 0.34
N GLU A 47 5.14 -12.66 -0.07
CA GLU A 47 4.75 -14.04 -0.36
C GLU A 47 5.49 -14.65 -1.56
N ALA A 48 5.89 -13.83 -2.53
CA ALA A 48 6.61 -14.29 -3.72
C ALA A 48 8.14 -14.42 -3.51
N TYR A 49 8.67 -13.93 -2.38
CA TYR A 49 10.09 -14.01 -2.07
C TYR A 49 10.59 -15.47 -2.05
N PRO A 50 11.77 -15.79 -2.62
CA PRO A 50 12.75 -14.87 -3.22
C PRO A 50 12.52 -14.55 -4.71
N ASN A 51 11.55 -15.20 -5.36
CA ASN A 51 11.31 -15.08 -6.80
C ASN A 51 10.20 -14.07 -7.09
N ILE A 52 10.46 -12.80 -6.77
CA ILE A 52 9.49 -11.72 -6.90
C ILE A 52 9.30 -11.36 -8.38
N PRO A 53 8.10 -11.52 -8.96
CA PRO A 53 7.81 -11.06 -10.30
C PRO A 53 7.72 -9.53 -10.37
N ASP A 54 8.22 -8.93 -11.45
CA ASP A 54 8.20 -7.47 -11.66
C ASP A 54 6.78 -6.87 -11.62
N HIS A 55 5.76 -7.64 -12.02
CA HIS A 55 4.37 -7.17 -12.00
C HIS A 55 3.83 -6.95 -10.58
N LEU A 56 4.37 -7.62 -9.57
CA LEU A 56 3.97 -7.39 -8.18
C LEU A 56 4.54 -6.06 -7.65
N ILE A 57 5.76 -5.72 -8.06
CA ILE A 57 6.36 -4.40 -7.77
C ILE A 57 5.54 -3.30 -8.43
N ALA A 58 5.24 -3.45 -9.73
CA ALA A 58 4.40 -2.49 -10.45
C ALA A 58 2.99 -2.35 -9.84
N ALA A 59 2.42 -3.44 -9.32
CA ALA A 59 1.12 -3.41 -8.63
C ALA A 59 1.19 -2.67 -7.29
N ALA A 60 2.28 -2.84 -6.52
CA ALA A 60 2.50 -2.08 -5.29
C ALA A 60 2.68 -0.59 -5.57
N ASP A 61 3.46 -0.23 -6.59
CA ASP A 61 3.69 1.16 -6.99
C ASP A 61 2.37 1.83 -7.45
N ALA A 62 1.56 1.11 -8.23
CA ALA A 62 0.25 1.59 -8.66
C ALA A 62 -0.73 1.75 -7.50
N ALA A 63 -0.74 0.81 -6.55
CA ALA A 63 -1.58 0.89 -5.36
C ALA A 63 -1.18 2.09 -4.49
N PHE A 64 0.12 2.32 -4.30
CA PHE A 64 0.62 3.46 -3.54
C PHE A 64 0.31 4.80 -4.22
N ALA A 65 0.50 4.89 -5.55
CA ALA A 65 0.07 6.07 -6.30
C ALA A 65 -1.43 6.34 -6.12
N GLY A 66 -2.24 5.28 -6.11
CA GLY A 66 -3.67 5.35 -5.87
C GLY A 66 -4.07 5.79 -4.45
N GLN A 67 -3.19 5.56 -3.47
CA GLN A 67 -3.34 6.09 -2.12
C GLN A 67 -3.07 7.60 -2.11
N LEU A 68 -2.00 8.05 -2.78
CA LEU A 68 -1.61 9.46 -2.81
C LEU A 68 -2.63 10.33 -3.57
N ASP A 69 -3.16 9.84 -4.69
CA ASP A 69 -4.14 10.57 -5.50
C ASP A 69 -5.60 10.39 -5.01
N GLY A 70 -5.81 9.53 -4.00
CA GLY A 70 -7.11 9.26 -3.40
C GLY A 70 -8.01 8.31 -4.20
N SER A 71 -7.56 7.77 -5.33
CA SER A 71 -8.34 6.84 -6.15
C SER A 71 -8.63 5.51 -5.45
N ASN A 72 -7.75 5.07 -4.54
CA ASN A 72 -8.03 3.90 -3.69
C ASN A 72 -9.22 4.13 -2.77
N ALA A 73 -9.29 5.31 -2.13
CA ALA A 73 -10.39 5.70 -1.26
C ALA A 73 -11.70 5.83 -2.05
N ALA A 74 -11.65 6.48 -3.23
CA ALA A 74 -12.80 6.60 -4.12
C ALA A 74 -13.32 5.22 -4.58
N ALA A 75 -12.43 4.31 -4.97
CA ALA A 75 -12.80 2.97 -5.38
C ALA A 75 -13.37 2.13 -4.23
N ARG A 76 -12.87 2.33 -3.00
CA ARG A 76 -13.43 1.72 -1.79
C ARG A 76 -14.85 2.23 -1.54
N GLN A 77 -15.08 3.54 -1.62
CA GLN A 77 -16.41 4.12 -1.42
C GLN A 77 -17.40 3.60 -2.45
N ALA A 78 -17.03 3.59 -3.74
CA ALA A 78 -17.87 3.05 -4.80
C ALA A 78 -18.21 1.56 -4.61
N ALA A 79 -17.30 0.76 -4.02
CA ALA A 79 -17.58 -0.64 -3.71
C ALA A 79 -18.57 -0.79 -2.54
N ILE A 80 -18.47 0.09 -1.54
CA ILE A 80 -19.43 0.17 -0.43
C ILE A 80 -20.81 0.53 -0.97
N ASP A 81 -20.92 1.61 -1.75
CA ASP A 81 -22.20 2.10 -2.27
C ASP A 81 -22.94 0.99 -3.05
N ARG A 82 -22.23 0.26 -3.92
CA ARG A 82 -22.81 -0.89 -4.67
C ARG A 82 -23.27 -2.04 -3.79
N ALA A 83 -22.69 -2.23 -2.62
CA ALA A 83 -23.06 -3.32 -1.72
C ALA A 83 -24.35 -3.02 -0.92
N PHE A 84 -24.79 -1.75 -0.92
CA PHE A 84 -25.98 -1.29 -0.22
C PHE A 84 -27.12 -0.86 -1.18
N GLU A 85 -26.94 -1.01 -2.49
CA GLU A 85 -28.00 -0.96 -3.53
C GLU A 85 -28.70 -2.32 -3.70
#